data_AF-A0A6V7KWJ8-F1
#
_entry.id   AF-A0A6V7KWJ8-F1
#
_cell.length_a   1.000
_cell.length_b   1.000
_cell.length_c   1.000
_cell.angle_alpha   90.00
_cell.angle_beta   90.00
_cell.angle_gamma   90.00
#
_symmetry.space_group_name_H-M   'P 1'
#
loop_
_entity.id
_entity.type
_entity.pdbx_description
1 polymer ?
#
loop_
_entity_poly.entity_id
_entity_poly.type
_entity_poly.pdbx_seq_one_letter_code
_entity_poly.pdbx_strand_id
1 'polypeptide(L)'
;PEVIELHVKITDKMLRIQTSLLDLMNFIIKDLKRLNKNVEFEELTLENTISRKFHKQLQSQLDPIWHQLGDSSKQLVVDLKLLGELLRQLTQETSVTFYASLNRLRSMEYAMKCSGWLLLDTAEELFVQAKARVYNSKNELYPEQCPKWKALSEILNEIKVNISKEEHQTENSKKVLILTRDGRVCAQLRNYLTMGAGQYLLFEAMRHCKEDSGMKTKKVGQGAVKKTASTEEEKEEEEIVEQDNYVLTYTERSLVADDGEEQPCSQFLDCTQIADSELNTTEPIVLIQSIKRSGDPMALQRTLREHTPSYVVMYGADISTIRQLEVYQNNNPSISLNIYFVIYGGSVEEQGYLTSLRREKEAFEKLINTKQTMVVPTDQDGKVGDTLNTSTEKDESSSRKGGGEEKSKVIPKVIVDIREFRSELPGLLHKRGIDIEPVTLIVGDYILTPEICVERKSISDLIMSLNSGRLYNQAVSMSRHYAKPMLLIEFDQNKSFCLHGNYYVSKDMRSSDITAKLQLLTLHFPKLKLVWSPSPQATAQLFEELKQGRTEPDGHAASQIGLEEDVGDKKTMEETYNVKIQDFVAKLPGVHTTNLRVVLNHGVSLDHLVKLSQ
;
A
#
# COMPACT_ATOMS: atom_id res chain seq x y z
N PRO A 1 8.98 28.16 -15.44
CA PRO A 1 7.52 28.26 -15.48
C PRO A 1 7.09 29.35 -14.48
N GLU A 2 6.05 30.11 -14.78
CA GLU A 2 5.49 31.06 -13.81
C GLU A 2 4.58 30.28 -12.85
N VAL A 3 4.81 30.44 -11.54
CA VAL A 3 4.04 29.74 -10.50
C VAL A 3 3.22 30.76 -9.73
N ILE A 4 1.90 30.59 -9.75
CA ILE A 4 0.94 31.42 -9.04
C ILE A 4 0.42 30.61 -7.85
N GLU A 5 0.83 31.00 -6.64
CA GLU A 5 0.44 30.33 -5.40
C GLU A 5 -0.85 30.91 -4.82
N LEU A 6 -1.89 30.08 -4.71
CA LEU A 6 -3.19 30.46 -4.17
C LEU A 6 -3.41 29.79 -2.82
N HIS A 7 -3.39 30.61 -1.78
CA HIS A 7 -3.63 30.21 -0.39
C HIS A 7 -5.12 30.31 -0.06
N VAL A 8 -5.81 29.18 -0.15
CA VAL A 8 -7.24 29.08 0.16
C VAL A 8 -7.41 28.95 1.68
N LYS A 9 -8.25 29.81 2.29
CA LYS A 9 -8.54 29.72 3.72
C LYS A 9 -9.46 28.53 4.02
N ILE A 10 -9.09 27.75 5.05
CA ILE A 10 -9.93 26.68 5.59
C ILE A 10 -11.12 27.29 6.33
N THR A 11 -12.26 26.57 6.39
CA THR A 11 -13.41 27.01 7.19
C THR A 11 -13.23 26.72 8.67
N ASP A 12 -13.86 27.52 9.53
CA ASP A 12 -13.72 27.38 10.99
C ASP A 12 -14.13 25.99 11.50
N LYS A 13 -15.14 25.37 10.85
CA LYS A 13 -15.58 24.00 11.16
C LYS A 13 -14.51 22.97 10.85
N MET A 14 -13.88 23.08 9.68
CA MET A 14 -12.77 22.21 9.29
C MET A 14 -11.55 22.42 10.19
N LEU A 15 -11.25 23.65 10.61
CA LEU A 15 -10.16 23.93 11.55
C LEU A 15 -10.37 23.22 12.89
N ARG A 16 -11.59 23.27 13.44
CA ARG A 16 -11.93 22.57 14.69
C ARG A 16 -11.77 21.05 14.57
N ILE A 17 -12.26 20.46 13.47
CA ILE A 17 -12.08 19.03 13.18
C ILE A 17 -10.59 18.68 13.09
N GLN A 18 -9.80 19.52 12.40
CA GLN A 18 -8.35 19.31 12.26
C GLN A 18 -7.66 19.33 13.63
N THR A 19 -7.98 20.28 14.51
CA THR A 19 -7.42 20.32 15.87
C THR A 19 -7.83 19.11 16.69
N SER A 20 -9.10 18.71 16.69
CA SER A 20 -9.56 17.52 17.43
C SER A 20 -8.86 16.24 16.93
N LEU A 21 -8.69 16.07 15.62
CA LEU A 21 -7.96 14.93 15.05
C LEU A 21 -6.48 14.92 15.45
N LEU A 22 -5.81 16.07 15.46
CA LEU A 22 -4.41 16.17 15.89
C LEU A 22 -4.25 15.88 17.38
N ASP A 23 -5.20 16.28 18.22
CA ASP A 23 -5.21 15.98 19.65
C ASP A 23 -5.43 14.49 19.92
N LEU A 24 -6.32 13.84 19.16
CA LEU A 24 -6.53 12.39 19.22
C LEU A 24 -5.28 11.62 18.76
N MET A 25 -4.63 12.05 17.67
CA MET A 25 -3.37 11.45 17.22
C MET A 25 -2.27 11.60 18.29
N ASN A 26 -2.19 12.77 18.93
CA ASN A 26 -1.28 13.03 20.05
C ASN A 26 -1.49 12.08 21.21
N PHE A 27 -2.75 11.84 21.57
CA PHE A 27 -3.11 10.91 22.63
C PHE A 27 -2.66 9.49 22.30
N ILE A 28 -2.97 8.98 21.10
CA ILE A 28 -2.56 7.64 20.65
C ILE A 28 -1.04 7.49 20.63
N ILE A 29 -0.31 8.52 20.17
CA ILE A 29 1.15 8.54 20.18
C ILE A 29 1.72 8.41 21.60
N LYS A 30 1.19 9.19 22.55
CA LYS A 30 1.62 9.15 23.96
C LYS A 30 1.34 7.79 24.58
N ASP A 31 0.17 7.22 24.30
CA ASP A 31 -0.22 5.92 24.81
C ASP A 31 0.61 4.78 24.20
N LEU A 32 0.93 4.86 22.91
CA LEU A 32 1.83 3.91 22.24
C LEU A 32 3.25 3.96 22.85
N LYS A 33 3.78 5.17 23.11
CA LYS A 33 5.08 5.35 23.80
C LYS A 33 5.04 4.84 25.25
N ARG A 34 3.93 5.04 25.96
CA ARG A 34 3.76 4.56 27.34
C ARG A 34 3.79 3.04 27.43
N LEU A 35 3.17 2.35 26.48
CA LEU A 35 3.09 0.88 26.45
C LEU A 35 4.42 0.23 26.02
N ASN A 36 5.17 0.88 25.13
CA ASN A 36 6.37 0.30 24.52
C ASN A 36 7.65 1.05 24.92
N LYS A 37 7.97 1.08 26.23
CA LYS A 37 9.13 1.81 26.78
C LYS A 37 10.49 1.30 26.30
N ASN A 38 10.56 0.04 25.84
CA ASN A 38 11.81 -0.59 25.40
C ASN A 38 12.13 -0.32 23.92
N VAL A 39 11.25 0.39 23.20
CA VAL A 39 11.44 0.74 21.80
C VAL A 39 11.69 2.25 21.73
N GLU A 40 12.91 2.64 21.37
CA GLU A 40 13.24 4.05 21.15
C GLU A 40 12.60 4.52 19.85
N PHE A 41 11.47 5.20 19.98
CA PHE A 41 10.81 5.85 18.84
C PHE A 41 11.36 7.26 18.64
N GLU A 42 12.59 7.40 18.16
CA GLU A 42 13.17 8.72 17.83
C GLU A 42 12.34 9.46 16.76
N GLU A 43 11.70 8.73 15.86
CA GLU A 43 10.95 9.29 14.72
C GLU A 43 9.45 9.51 14.97
N LEU A 44 8.92 9.19 16.15
CA LEU A 44 7.46 9.22 16.41
C LEU A 44 7.04 10.57 16.99
N THR A 45 7.10 11.60 16.12
CA THR A 45 6.62 12.97 16.37
C THR A 45 5.33 13.24 15.59
N LEU A 46 4.54 14.23 16.03
CA LEU A 46 3.32 14.64 15.33
C LEU A 46 3.58 15.09 13.88
N GLU A 47 4.68 15.82 13.66
CA GLU A 47 5.07 16.25 12.32
C GLU A 47 5.33 15.04 11.42
N ASN A 48 5.83 13.97 12.01
CA ASN A 48 6.10 12.75 11.28
C ASN A 48 4.84 11.96 10.97
N THR A 49 3.85 11.93 11.86
CA THR A 49 2.59 11.20 11.64
C THR A 49 1.71 11.80 10.55
N ILE A 50 1.83 13.11 10.30
CA ILE A 50 1.17 13.79 9.17
C ILE A 50 1.70 13.27 7.82
N SER A 51 2.94 12.75 7.78
CA SER A 51 3.54 12.28 6.54
C SER A 51 2.88 10.99 6.04
N ARG A 52 2.53 10.96 4.75
CA ARG A 52 1.90 9.79 4.09
C ARG A 52 2.72 8.50 4.17
N LYS A 53 4.05 8.59 4.25
CA LYS A 53 4.94 7.43 4.34
C LYS A 53 5.16 6.96 5.78
N PHE A 54 4.61 7.67 6.77
CA PHE A 54 4.81 7.36 8.18
C PHE A 54 4.35 5.95 8.54
N HIS A 55 3.20 5.49 8.04
CA HIS A 55 2.75 4.12 8.32
C HIS A 55 3.73 3.07 7.81
N LYS A 56 4.33 3.26 6.62
CA LYS A 56 5.32 2.32 6.09
C LYS A 56 6.61 2.35 6.91
N GLN A 57 7.02 3.52 7.36
CA GLN A 57 8.18 3.68 8.25
C GLN A 57 7.94 3.00 9.60
N LEU A 58 6.78 3.27 10.21
CA LEU A 58 6.36 2.66 11.46
C LEU A 58 6.24 1.14 11.32
N GLN A 59 5.67 0.66 10.22
CA GLN A 59 5.58 -0.78 9.93
C GLN A 59 6.98 -1.40 9.80
N SER A 60 7.88 -0.79 9.03
CA SER A 60 9.27 -1.28 8.90
C SER A 60 10.01 -1.35 10.24
N GLN A 61 9.72 -0.43 11.17
CA GLN A 61 10.32 -0.42 12.51
C GLN A 61 9.67 -1.43 13.45
N LEU A 62 8.36 -1.65 13.31
CA LEU A 62 7.60 -2.55 14.18
C LEU A 62 7.58 -4.00 13.69
N ASP A 63 7.79 -4.27 12.40
CA ASP A 63 7.77 -5.62 11.82
C ASP A 63 8.69 -6.61 12.56
N PRO A 64 9.96 -6.26 12.91
CA PRO A 64 10.85 -7.16 13.67
C PRO A 64 10.34 -7.53 15.06
N ILE A 65 9.51 -6.68 15.66
CA ILE A 65 8.97 -6.83 17.03
C ILE A 65 7.45 -7.03 17.03
N TRP A 66 6.82 -7.26 15.87
CA TRP A 66 5.36 -7.26 15.75
C TRP A 66 4.69 -8.32 16.62
N HIS A 67 5.34 -9.49 16.73
CA HIS A 67 4.91 -10.60 17.59
C HIS A 67 5.05 -10.31 19.09
N GLN A 68 5.90 -9.36 19.47
CA GLN A 68 6.19 -8.97 20.87
C GLN A 68 5.22 -7.90 21.37
N LEU A 69 4.60 -7.16 20.45
CA LEU A 69 3.60 -6.16 20.75
C LEU A 69 2.31 -6.82 21.24
N GLY A 70 1.76 -6.29 22.33
CA GLY A 70 0.42 -6.66 22.78
C GLY A 70 -0.65 -6.23 21.77
N ASP A 71 -1.81 -6.87 21.82
CA ASP A 71 -2.88 -6.61 20.86
C ASP A 71 -3.42 -5.18 20.98
N SER A 72 -3.39 -4.59 22.17
CA SER A 72 -3.70 -3.16 22.39
C SER A 72 -2.75 -2.24 21.63
N SER A 73 -1.44 -2.54 21.60
CA SER A 73 -0.45 -1.75 20.85
C SER A 73 -0.65 -1.89 19.34
N LYS A 74 -0.99 -3.09 18.86
CA LYS A 74 -1.32 -3.31 17.42
C LYS A 74 -2.57 -2.54 17.03
N GLN A 75 -3.60 -2.52 17.88
CA GLN A 75 -4.82 -1.75 17.64
C GLN A 75 -4.54 -0.24 17.59
N LEU A 76 -3.70 0.30 18.48
CA LEU A 76 -3.30 1.71 18.46
C LEU A 76 -2.61 2.10 17.14
N VAL A 77 -1.80 1.20 16.55
CA VAL A 77 -1.16 1.42 15.24
C VAL A 77 -2.19 1.47 14.12
N VAL A 78 -3.19 0.59 14.15
CA VAL A 78 -4.31 0.60 13.18
C VAL A 78 -5.16 1.86 13.32
N ASP A 79 -5.47 2.26 14.56
CA ASP A 79 -6.23 3.47 14.85
C ASP A 79 -5.47 4.74 14.41
N LEU A 80 -4.15 4.79 14.60
CA LEU A 80 -3.31 5.89 14.12
C LEU A 80 -3.32 6.00 12.59
N LYS A 81 -3.32 4.86 11.88
CA LYS A 81 -3.46 4.81 10.42
C LYS A 81 -4.80 5.41 10.00
N LEU A 82 -5.87 5.05 10.70
CA LEU A 82 -7.22 5.50 10.41
C LEU A 82 -7.39 7.01 10.66
N LEU A 83 -6.91 7.53 11.79
CA LEU A 83 -6.93 8.97 12.06
C LEU A 83 -6.14 9.77 11.00
N GLY A 84 -4.99 9.24 10.57
CA GLY A 84 -4.20 9.84 9.48
C GLY A 84 -4.87 9.76 8.09
N GLU A 85 -5.78 8.81 7.87
CA GLU A 85 -6.65 8.77 6.69
C GLU A 85 -7.78 9.81 6.82
N LEU A 86 -8.47 9.88 7.95
CA LEU A 86 -9.52 10.87 8.21
C LEU A 86 -9.00 12.32 8.02
N LEU A 87 -7.78 12.60 8.48
CA LEU A 87 -7.15 13.92 8.30
C LEU A 87 -6.92 14.28 6.83
N ARG A 88 -6.67 13.28 5.97
CA ARG A 88 -6.57 13.46 4.52
C ARG A 88 -7.94 13.58 3.86
N GLN A 89 -8.90 12.75 4.26
CA GLN A 89 -10.27 12.84 3.78
C GLN A 89 -10.90 14.20 4.07
N LEU A 90 -10.56 14.83 5.21
CA LEU A 90 -11.02 16.18 5.54
C LEU A 90 -10.69 17.23 4.47
N THR A 91 -9.51 17.16 3.86
CA THR A 91 -9.05 18.14 2.85
C THR A 91 -9.37 17.74 1.42
N GLN A 92 -9.48 16.43 1.14
CA GLN A 92 -9.65 15.90 -0.22
C GLN A 92 -11.11 15.59 -0.57
N GLU A 93 -11.91 15.13 0.39
CA GLU A 93 -13.28 14.66 0.14
C GLU A 93 -14.35 15.73 0.45
N THR A 94 -15.60 15.43 0.08
CA THR A 94 -16.74 16.32 0.35
C THR A 94 -17.18 16.23 1.80
N SER A 95 -17.93 17.24 2.26
CA SER A 95 -18.51 17.26 3.61
C SER A 95 -19.42 16.05 3.88
N VAL A 96 -20.13 15.57 2.86
CA VAL A 96 -21.06 14.44 2.93
C VAL A 96 -20.33 13.11 3.03
N THR A 97 -19.37 12.83 2.14
CA THR A 97 -18.64 11.54 2.16
C THR A 97 -17.75 11.41 3.39
N PHE A 98 -17.16 12.52 3.85
CA PHE A 98 -16.42 12.57 5.11
C PHE A 98 -17.33 12.21 6.30
N TYR A 99 -18.50 12.82 6.38
CA TYR A 99 -19.47 12.53 7.44
C TYR A 99 -19.97 11.08 7.40
N ALA A 100 -20.25 10.54 6.22
CA ALA A 100 -20.67 9.14 6.05
C ALA A 100 -19.56 8.16 6.50
N SER A 101 -18.31 8.42 6.10
CA SER A 101 -17.14 7.63 6.52
C SER A 101 -16.96 7.65 8.03
N LEU A 102 -17.13 8.82 8.66
CA LEU A 102 -17.02 9.00 10.09
C LEU A 102 -18.19 8.35 10.86
N ASN A 103 -19.40 8.38 10.32
CA ASN A 103 -20.56 7.67 10.89
C ASN A 103 -20.41 6.15 10.88
N ARG A 104 -19.75 5.56 9.88
CA ARG A 104 -19.45 4.11 9.83
C ARG A 104 -18.60 3.66 11.03
N LEU A 105 -17.75 4.55 11.54
CA LEU A 105 -16.93 4.31 12.73
C LEU A 105 -17.73 4.34 14.04
N ARG A 106 -18.98 4.83 14.04
CA ARG A 106 -19.84 4.82 15.23
C ARG A 106 -20.50 3.46 15.51
N SER A 107 -20.20 2.43 14.71
CA SER A 107 -20.76 1.09 14.92
C SER A 107 -20.33 0.50 16.27
N MET A 108 -21.27 -0.18 16.95
CA MET A 108 -21.06 -0.81 18.26
C MET A 108 -19.88 -1.80 18.25
N GLU A 109 -19.69 -2.49 17.12
CA GLU A 109 -18.60 -3.45 16.93
C GLU A 109 -17.22 -2.78 16.88
N TYR A 110 -17.12 -1.61 16.25
CA TYR A 110 -15.87 -0.85 16.18
C TYR A 110 -15.57 -0.21 17.53
N ALA A 111 -16.57 0.36 18.22
CA ALA A 111 -16.41 0.95 19.54
C ALA A 111 -15.88 -0.06 20.59
N MET A 112 -16.29 -1.33 20.50
CA MET A 112 -15.81 -2.41 21.40
C MET A 112 -14.37 -2.85 21.12
N LYS A 113 -13.89 -2.73 19.88
CA LYS A 113 -12.54 -3.16 19.47
C LYS A 113 -11.51 -2.03 19.49
N CYS A 114 -11.95 -0.78 19.45
CA CYS A 114 -11.06 0.37 19.40
C CYS A 114 -10.24 0.53 20.68
N SER A 115 -9.10 1.20 20.56
CA SER A 115 -8.22 1.56 21.67
C SER A 115 -8.80 2.60 22.64
N GLY A 116 -10.10 2.87 22.58
CA GLY A 116 -10.82 3.77 23.50
C GLY A 116 -10.79 5.25 23.13
N TRP A 117 -10.13 5.65 22.04
CA TRP A 117 -10.07 7.07 21.63
C TRP A 117 -11.44 7.66 21.26
N LEU A 118 -12.40 6.82 20.85
CA LEU A 118 -13.79 7.21 20.59
C LEU A 118 -14.55 7.67 21.85
N LEU A 119 -14.08 7.30 23.05
CA LEU A 119 -14.69 7.65 24.33
C LEU A 119 -14.19 9.01 24.86
N LEU A 120 -13.24 9.65 24.18
CA LEU A 120 -12.72 10.95 24.57
C LEU A 120 -13.69 12.07 24.17
N ASP A 121 -13.81 13.10 25.00
CA ASP A 121 -14.62 14.29 24.71
C ASP A 121 -14.19 14.98 23.40
N THR A 122 -12.90 14.90 23.05
CA THR A 122 -12.38 15.41 21.77
C THR A 122 -12.93 14.65 20.56
N ALA A 123 -13.25 13.36 20.71
CA ALA A 123 -13.93 12.59 19.68
C ALA A 123 -15.40 13.00 19.56
N GLU A 124 -16.09 13.28 20.66
CA GLU A 124 -17.47 13.81 20.59
C GLU A 124 -17.53 15.14 19.85
N GLU A 125 -16.59 16.06 20.12
CA GLU A 125 -16.48 17.32 19.39
C GLU A 125 -16.30 17.09 17.89
N LEU A 126 -15.46 16.13 17.50
CA LEU A 126 -15.27 15.73 16.10
C LEU A 126 -16.58 15.33 15.43
N PHE A 127 -17.40 14.48 16.07
CA PHE A 127 -18.70 14.06 15.53
C PHE A 127 -19.69 15.23 15.41
N VAL A 128 -19.73 16.10 16.42
CA VAL A 128 -20.62 17.28 16.43
C VAL A 128 -20.25 18.24 15.31
N GLN A 129 -18.97 18.55 15.14
CA GLN A 129 -18.51 19.43 14.06
C GLN A 129 -18.72 18.80 12.68
N ALA A 130 -18.45 17.50 12.52
CA ALA A 130 -18.70 16.80 11.26
C ALA A 130 -20.19 16.82 10.89
N LYS A 131 -21.10 16.61 11.86
CA LYS A 131 -22.55 16.73 11.65
C LYS A 131 -22.94 18.15 11.25
N ALA A 132 -22.36 19.16 11.89
CA ALA A 132 -22.62 20.57 11.59
C ALA A 132 -22.15 21.01 10.19
N ARG A 133 -21.32 20.21 9.49
CA ARG A 133 -20.94 20.46 8.08
C ARG A 133 -22.01 20.01 7.09
N VAL A 134 -22.87 19.06 7.45
CA VAL A 134 -23.90 18.48 6.57
C VAL A 134 -25.29 18.97 6.94
N TYR A 135 -25.57 19.10 8.23
CA TYR A 135 -26.88 19.46 8.75
C TYR A 135 -26.85 20.84 9.39
N ASN A 136 -27.91 21.62 9.13
CA ASN A 136 -28.16 22.87 9.84
C ASN A 136 -28.72 22.62 11.25
N SER A 137 -28.83 23.65 12.09
CA SER A 137 -29.41 23.57 13.45
C SER A 137 -30.84 23.02 13.49
N LYS A 138 -31.55 23.05 12.35
CA LYS A 138 -32.90 22.48 12.17
C LYS A 138 -32.89 21.01 11.68
N ASN A 139 -31.73 20.35 11.61
CA ASN A 139 -31.51 19.05 10.93
C ASN A 139 -31.91 19.04 9.45
N GLU A 140 -31.98 20.21 8.80
CA GLU A 140 -32.13 20.32 7.35
C GLU A 140 -30.79 20.08 6.66
N LEU A 141 -30.83 19.42 5.51
CA LEU A 141 -29.63 19.05 4.74
C LEU A 141 -29.10 20.30 4.03
N TYR A 142 -27.99 20.83 4.54
CA TYR A 142 -27.31 21.99 3.98
C TYR A 142 -25.80 21.73 4.00
N PRO A 143 -25.28 20.96 3.03
CA PRO A 143 -23.89 20.58 3.00
C PRO A 143 -22.99 21.78 2.69
N GLU A 144 -21.94 21.91 3.48
CA GLU A 144 -20.90 22.90 3.29
C GLU A 144 -20.14 22.65 1.98
N GLN A 145 -19.98 23.70 1.16
CA GLN A 145 -19.19 23.66 -0.07
C GLN A 145 -17.70 23.75 0.23
N CYS A 146 -16.89 22.96 -0.48
CA CYS A 146 -15.44 22.99 -0.35
C CYS A 146 -14.87 24.33 -0.86
N PRO A 147 -14.05 25.06 -0.07
CA PRO A 147 -13.48 26.34 -0.50
C PRO A 147 -12.59 26.23 -1.75
N LYS A 148 -11.88 25.10 -1.93
CA LYS A 148 -11.08 24.83 -3.13
C LYS A 148 -11.88 24.84 -4.43
N TRP A 149 -13.17 24.45 -4.39
CA TRP A 149 -14.02 24.48 -5.58
C TRP A 149 -14.28 25.91 -6.05
N LYS A 150 -14.49 26.84 -5.10
CA LYS A 150 -14.64 28.27 -5.41
C LYS A 150 -13.37 28.83 -6.05
N ALA A 151 -12.22 28.55 -5.44
CA ALA A 151 -10.92 28.95 -6.01
C ALA A 151 -10.69 28.35 -7.41
N LEU A 152 -11.04 27.08 -7.62
CA LEU A 152 -10.92 26.43 -8.92
C LEU A 152 -11.82 27.12 -9.97
N SER A 153 -13.05 27.46 -9.63
CA SER A 153 -13.95 28.18 -10.54
C SER A 153 -13.44 29.57 -10.91
N GLU A 154 -12.83 30.28 -9.95
CA GLU A 154 -12.20 31.59 -10.20
C GLU A 154 -11.00 31.45 -11.15
N ILE A 155 -10.13 30.46 -10.94
CA ILE A 155 -8.98 30.17 -11.82
C ILE A 155 -9.43 29.83 -13.23
N LEU A 156 -10.44 28.97 -13.39
CA LEU A 156 -10.94 28.57 -14.71
C LEU A 156 -11.56 29.76 -15.46
N ASN A 157 -12.26 30.65 -14.75
CA ASN A 157 -12.79 31.88 -15.34
C ASN A 157 -11.68 32.85 -15.76
N GLU A 158 -10.64 33.00 -14.93
CA GLU A 158 -9.46 33.81 -15.27
C GLU A 158 -8.75 33.26 -16.52
N ILE A 159 -8.55 31.95 -16.58
CA ILE A 159 -7.94 31.29 -17.75
C ILE A 159 -8.82 31.48 -18.99
N LYS A 160 -10.15 31.35 -18.89
CA LYS A 160 -11.07 31.62 -20.01
C LYS A 160 -10.89 33.05 -20.54
N VAL A 161 -10.81 34.04 -19.64
CA VAL A 161 -10.59 35.44 -20.02
C VAL A 161 -9.22 35.63 -20.69
N ASN A 162 -8.17 34.99 -20.19
CA ASN A 162 -6.82 35.11 -20.76
C ASN A 162 -6.74 34.45 -22.15
N ILE A 163 -7.34 33.27 -22.33
CA ILE A 163 -7.42 32.59 -23.63
C ILE A 163 -8.24 33.43 -24.63
N SER A 164 -9.32 34.07 -24.19
CA SER A 164 -10.15 34.90 -25.09
C SER A 164 -9.44 36.18 -25.57
N LYS A 165 -8.42 36.65 -24.85
CA LYS A 165 -7.64 37.84 -25.22
C LYS A 165 -6.49 37.53 -26.19
N GLU A 166 -6.05 36.27 -26.25
CA GLU A 166 -4.92 35.84 -27.09
C GLU A 166 -5.43 35.19 -28.40
N GLU A 167 -5.89 36.02 -29.35
CA GLU A 167 -6.54 35.57 -30.61
C GLU A 167 -5.61 34.80 -31.61
N HIS A 168 -4.34 34.55 -31.28
CA HIS A 168 -3.32 34.03 -32.22
C HIS A 168 -2.51 32.81 -31.74
N GLN A 169 -3.09 31.91 -30.95
CA GLN A 169 -2.40 30.66 -30.61
C GLN A 169 -3.06 29.40 -31.21
N THR A 170 -2.21 28.44 -31.57
CA THR A 170 -2.53 27.09 -32.06
C THR A 170 -3.47 26.32 -31.13
N GLU A 171 -4.31 25.42 -31.65
CA GLU A 171 -5.30 24.63 -30.88
C GLU A 171 -4.75 23.93 -29.61
N ASN A 172 -3.45 23.61 -29.58
CA ASN A 172 -2.79 23.01 -28.42
C ASN A 172 -2.63 23.98 -27.23
N SER A 173 -2.63 25.29 -27.44
CA SER A 173 -2.48 26.27 -26.36
C SER A 173 -3.76 26.51 -25.56
N LYS A 174 -4.91 26.06 -26.08
CA LYS A 174 -6.24 26.19 -25.45
C LYS A 174 -6.53 25.07 -24.43
N LYS A 175 -5.57 24.17 -24.18
CA LYS A 175 -5.73 23.01 -23.29
C LYS A 175 -5.30 23.37 -21.87
N VAL A 176 -6.18 23.13 -20.91
CA VAL A 176 -5.94 23.29 -19.48
C VAL A 176 -5.84 21.91 -18.83
N LEU A 177 -4.75 21.65 -18.11
CA LEU A 177 -4.54 20.38 -17.42
C LEU A 177 -4.73 20.56 -15.90
N ILE A 178 -5.76 19.95 -15.34
CA ILE A 178 -6.00 19.86 -13.90
C ILE A 178 -5.37 18.58 -13.36
N LEU A 179 -4.39 18.74 -12.47
CA LEU A 179 -3.68 17.64 -11.82
C LEU A 179 -4.26 17.39 -10.43
N THR A 180 -4.76 16.17 -10.23
CA THR A 180 -5.31 15.68 -8.97
C THR A 180 -4.46 14.57 -8.39
N ARG A 181 -4.57 14.33 -7.08
CA ARG A 181 -3.79 13.28 -6.41
C ARG A 181 -4.34 11.88 -6.65
N ASP A 182 -5.66 11.74 -6.52
CA ASP A 182 -6.35 10.47 -6.46
C ASP A 182 -7.48 10.43 -7.49
N GLY A 183 -7.74 9.26 -8.08
CA GLY A 183 -8.83 9.06 -9.06
C GLY A 183 -10.22 9.42 -8.50
N ARG A 184 -10.43 9.25 -7.19
CA ARG A 184 -11.67 9.68 -6.51
C ARG A 184 -11.88 11.19 -6.60
N VAL A 185 -10.83 11.97 -6.36
CA VAL A 185 -10.87 13.44 -6.46
C VAL A 185 -11.06 13.84 -7.93
N CYS A 186 -10.49 13.09 -8.87
CA CYS A 186 -10.71 13.26 -10.31
C CYS A 186 -12.20 13.14 -10.66
N ALA A 187 -12.86 12.06 -10.21
CA ALA A 187 -14.30 11.84 -10.41
C ALA A 187 -15.16 12.90 -9.68
N GLN A 188 -14.77 13.31 -8.47
CA GLN A 188 -15.44 14.39 -7.74
C GLN A 188 -15.37 15.73 -8.49
N LEU A 189 -14.18 16.10 -9.01
CA LEU A 189 -14.02 17.33 -9.79
C LEU A 189 -14.77 17.26 -11.11
N ARG A 190 -14.79 16.10 -11.78
CA ARG A 190 -15.64 15.89 -12.96
C ARG A 190 -17.10 16.17 -12.64
N ASN A 191 -17.65 15.50 -11.63
CA ASN A 191 -19.05 15.66 -11.25
C ASN A 191 -19.37 17.09 -10.75
N TYR A 192 -18.42 17.75 -10.09
CA TYR A 192 -18.55 19.15 -9.68
C TYR A 192 -18.63 20.10 -10.88
N LEU A 193 -17.76 19.92 -11.88
CA LEU A 193 -17.74 20.74 -13.10
C LEU A 193 -18.95 20.45 -14.00
N THR A 194 -19.45 19.21 -13.99
CA THR A 194 -20.62 18.82 -14.79
C THR A 194 -21.95 19.13 -14.13
N MET A 195 -22.13 19.06 -12.81
CA MET A 195 -23.45 19.25 -12.14
C MET A 195 -23.53 20.55 -11.32
N GLY A 196 -22.39 21.15 -10.98
CA GLY A 196 -22.29 22.27 -10.05
C GLY A 196 -22.32 21.85 -8.57
N ALA A 197 -21.82 22.74 -7.69
CA ALA A 197 -21.55 22.44 -6.28
C ALA A 197 -22.78 21.94 -5.49
N GLY A 198 -23.91 22.64 -5.63
CA GLY A 198 -25.11 22.37 -4.84
C GLY A 198 -25.82 21.08 -5.23
N GLN A 199 -25.98 20.84 -6.54
CA GLN A 199 -26.63 19.64 -7.05
C GLN A 199 -25.79 18.39 -6.79
N TYR A 200 -24.47 18.49 -6.96
CA TYR A 200 -23.56 17.39 -6.68
C TYR A 200 -23.59 16.96 -5.21
N LEU A 201 -23.50 17.91 -4.27
CA LEU A 201 -23.58 17.61 -2.85
C LEU A 201 -24.93 17.00 -2.44
N LEU A 202 -26.02 17.45 -3.07
CA LEU A 202 -27.35 16.88 -2.85
C LEU A 202 -27.43 15.44 -3.40
N PHE A 203 -26.88 15.19 -4.59
CA PHE A 203 -26.79 13.86 -5.19
C PHE A 203 -26.03 12.88 -4.29
N GLU A 204 -24.84 13.28 -3.81
CA GLU A 204 -24.07 12.47 -2.85
C GLU A 204 -24.83 12.22 -1.55
N ALA A 205 -25.53 13.24 -1.04
CA ALA A 205 -26.32 13.11 0.17
C ALA A 205 -27.49 12.14 0.00
N MET A 206 -28.20 12.17 -1.13
CA MET A 206 -29.26 11.20 -1.41
C MET A 206 -28.70 9.78 -1.51
N ARG A 207 -27.51 9.60 -2.09
CA ARG A 207 -26.87 8.28 -2.20
C ARG A 207 -26.54 7.69 -0.81
N HIS A 208 -25.89 8.48 0.05
CA HIS A 208 -25.48 8.00 1.38
C HIS A 208 -26.63 7.99 2.40
N CYS A 209 -27.64 8.85 2.28
CA CYS A 209 -28.80 8.85 3.18
C CYS A 209 -29.84 7.76 2.86
N LYS A 210 -29.87 7.21 1.63
CA LYS A 210 -30.72 6.05 1.32
C LYS A 210 -30.36 4.83 2.18
N GLU A 211 -29.08 4.64 2.52
CA GLU A 211 -28.61 3.56 3.40
C GLU A 211 -29.14 3.69 4.85
N ASP A 212 -29.38 4.90 5.35
CA ASP A 212 -29.85 5.15 6.73
C ASP A 212 -31.38 5.11 6.88
N SER A 213 -32.14 5.11 5.78
CA SER A 213 -33.60 5.24 5.80
C SER A 213 -34.36 3.91 5.75
N GLY A 214 -34.23 3.11 6.81
CA GLY A 214 -35.23 2.11 7.20
C GLY A 214 -36.53 2.75 7.74
N MET A 215 -37.01 3.85 7.16
CA MET A 215 -38.15 4.61 7.66
C MET A 215 -39.37 4.45 6.74
N LYS A 216 -40.36 3.73 7.25
CA LYS A 216 -41.66 3.39 6.64
C LYS A 216 -42.28 4.56 5.88
N THR A 217 -42.32 4.46 4.55
CA THR A 217 -43.26 5.24 3.75
C THR A 217 -44.67 4.72 4.02
N LYS A 218 -45.50 5.52 4.70
CA LYS A 218 -46.94 5.30 4.74
C LYS A 218 -47.47 5.37 3.31
N LYS A 219 -47.94 4.24 2.81
CA LYS A 219 -48.76 4.15 1.60
C LYS A 219 -49.98 5.07 1.74
N VAL A 220 -50.11 6.01 0.82
CA VAL A 220 -51.40 6.45 0.28
C VAL A 220 -51.30 6.23 -1.24
N GLY A 221 -52.28 5.51 -1.80
CA GLY A 221 -52.30 5.04 -3.20
C GLY A 221 -52.33 6.20 -4.22
N GLN A 222 -52.15 5.99 -5.52
CA GLN A 222 -52.36 4.84 -6.40
C GLN A 222 -51.46 4.98 -7.64
N GLY A 223 -51.25 3.89 -8.39
CA GLY A 223 -50.81 3.94 -9.79
C GLY A 223 -49.47 3.25 -10.07
N ALA A 224 -49.53 2.14 -10.80
CA ALA A 224 -48.44 1.20 -11.02
C ALA A 224 -47.52 1.61 -12.18
N VAL A 225 -46.19 1.58 -11.97
CA VAL A 225 -45.20 1.22 -13.00
C VAL A 225 -44.09 0.40 -12.31
N LYS A 226 -43.78 -0.76 -12.90
CA LYS A 226 -42.92 -1.82 -12.35
C LYS A 226 -41.43 -1.48 -12.48
N LYS A 227 -40.73 -1.80 -11.38
CA LYS A 227 -39.30 -2.11 -11.19
C LYS A 227 -38.54 -2.63 -12.42
N THR A 228 -37.55 -1.85 -12.88
CA THR A 228 -36.32 -2.27 -13.59
C THR A 228 -35.31 -1.11 -13.52
N ALA A 229 -34.64 -0.91 -12.37
CA ALA A 229 -33.62 0.16 -12.23
C ALA A 229 -32.51 -0.20 -11.21
N SER A 230 -32.76 -1.11 -10.27
CA SER A 230 -31.81 -1.45 -9.20
C SER A 230 -30.68 -2.41 -9.60
N THR A 231 -30.37 -2.56 -10.88
CA THR A 231 -29.30 -3.47 -11.37
C THR A 231 -28.36 -2.79 -12.36
N GLU A 232 -28.69 -1.57 -12.80
CA GLU A 232 -27.82 -0.72 -13.62
C GLU A 232 -27.01 0.23 -12.74
N GLU A 233 -27.59 0.74 -11.64
CA GLU A 233 -26.89 1.63 -10.69
C GLU A 233 -25.69 0.94 -10.01
N GLU A 234 -25.77 -0.36 -9.67
CA GLU A 234 -24.63 -1.12 -9.08
C GLU A 234 -23.53 -1.47 -10.10
N LYS A 235 -23.84 -1.48 -11.41
CA LYS A 235 -22.83 -1.73 -12.46
C LYS A 235 -22.02 -0.48 -12.79
N GLU A 236 -22.64 0.70 -12.72
CA GLU A 236 -21.94 1.98 -12.84
C GLU A 236 -21.00 2.24 -11.65
N GLU A 237 -21.29 1.65 -10.47
CA GLU A 237 -20.47 1.79 -9.27
C GLU A 237 -19.05 1.19 -9.40
N GLU A 238 -18.87 0.11 -10.15
CA GLU A 238 -17.53 -0.45 -10.43
C GLU A 238 -16.83 0.27 -11.59
N GLU A 239 -17.57 0.71 -12.62
CA GLU A 239 -16.98 1.40 -13.78
C GLU A 239 -16.54 2.84 -13.47
N ILE A 240 -17.20 3.56 -12.56
CA ILE A 240 -16.83 4.94 -12.19
C ILE A 240 -15.51 4.99 -11.39
N VAL A 241 -15.06 3.87 -10.80
CA VAL A 241 -13.84 3.80 -9.99
C VAL A 241 -12.57 3.57 -10.82
N GLU A 242 -12.68 3.16 -12.08
CA GLU A 242 -11.52 2.75 -12.90
C GLU A 242 -11.01 3.80 -13.91
N GLN A 243 -11.71 4.92 -14.11
CA GLN A 243 -11.26 5.95 -15.05
C GLN A 243 -10.42 7.04 -14.35
N ASP A 244 -9.12 7.02 -14.63
CA ASP A 244 -8.11 7.96 -14.09
C ASP A 244 -7.98 9.28 -14.89
N ASN A 245 -8.63 9.36 -16.05
CA ASN A 245 -8.55 10.49 -16.98
C ASN A 245 -9.95 10.90 -17.42
N TYR A 246 -10.26 12.20 -17.34
CA TYR A 246 -11.48 12.78 -17.87
C TYR A 246 -11.13 13.96 -18.78
N VAL A 247 -11.70 13.97 -19.99
CA VAL A 247 -11.61 15.11 -20.90
C VAL A 247 -12.97 15.79 -20.87
N LEU A 248 -13.00 17.03 -20.40
CA LEU A 248 -14.19 17.86 -20.36
C LEU A 248 -14.07 18.96 -21.41
N THR A 249 -15.16 19.19 -22.13
CA THR A 249 -15.33 20.38 -22.96
C THR A 249 -16.31 21.32 -22.28
N TYR A 250 -16.01 22.61 -22.27
CA TYR A 250 -16.95 23.62 -21.82
C TYR A 250 -17.99 23.84 -22.92
N THR A 251 -19.27 23.90 -22.57
CA THR A 251 -20.35 24.31 -23.50
C THR A 251 -21.37 25.12 -22.73
N GLU A 252 -21.69 26.33 -23.19
CA GLU A 252 -22.78 27.12 -22.61
C GLU A 252 -24.13 26.53 -23.04
N ARG A 253 -24.96 26.10 -22.08
CA ARG A 253 -26.32 25.63 -22.35
C ARG A 253 -27.32 26.60 -21.72
N SER A 254 -28.19 27.20 -22.53
CA SER A 254 -29.35 27.94 -22.05
C SER A 254 -30.40 26.96 -21.54
N LEU A 255 -30.63 26.92 -20.23
CA LEU A 255 -31.78 26.21 -19.66
C LEU A 255 -32.95 27.18 -19.55
N VAL A 256 -34.05 26.85 -20.22
CA VAL A 256 -35.32 27.57 -20.06
C VAL A 256 -35.91 27.17 -18.71
N ALA A 257 -35.92 28.08 -17.74
CA ALA A 257 -36.71 27.94 -16.53
C ALA A 257 -38.19 28.23 -16.84
N ASP A 258 -39.11 27.60 -16.11
CA ASP A 258 -40.59 27.68 -16.28
C ASP A 258 -41.18 29.10 -16.04
N ASP A 259 -40.32 30.10 -15.74
CA ASP A 259 -40.68 31.50 -15.48
C ASP A 259 -40.02 32.50 -16.46
N GLY A 260 -39.55 32.06 -17.63
CA GLY A 260 -39.19 32.97 -18.73
C GLY A 260 -38.00 33.93 -18.49
N GLU A 261 -37.25 33.79 -17.41
CA GLU A 261 -35.97 34.47 -17.22
C GLU A 261 -34.81 33.59 -17.73
N GLU A 262 -34.10 34.08 -18.75
CA GLU A 262 -32.88 33.47 -19.28
C GLU A 262 -31.73 33.64 -18.27
N GLN A 263 -31.38 32.58 -17.54
CA GLN A 263 -30.11 32.51 -16.79
C GLN A 263 -29.10 31.67 -17.57
N PRO A 264 -27.95 32.24 -18.00
CA PRO A 264 -26.90 31.46 -18.63
C PRO A 264 -26.27 30.53 -17.57
N CYS A 265 -26.41 29.21 -17.76
CA CYS A 265 -25.75 28.21 -16.92
C CYS A 265 -24.54 27.64 -17.68
N SER A 266 -23.35 28.00 -17.25
CA SER A 266 -22.09 27.47 -17.77
C SER A 266 -21.81 26.08 -17.18
N GLN A 267 -21.89 25.03 -17.99
CA GLN A 267 -21.76 23.63 -17.53
C GLN A 267 -20.74 22.88 -18.39
N PHE A 268 -19.84 22.12 -17.75
CA PHE A 268 -18.87 21.28 -18.48
C PHE A 268 -19.51 19.94 -18.87
N LEU A 269 -19.13 19.37 -20.01
CA LEU A 269 -19.62 18.10 -20.55
C LEU A 269 -18.45 17.14 -20.83
N ASP A 270 -18.66 15.84 -20.58
CA ASP A 270 -17.68 14.78 -20.88
C ASP A 270 -17.59 14.54 -22.40
N CYS A 271 -16.37 14.53 -22.94
CA CYS A 271 -16.12 14.34 -24.39
C CYS A 271 -16.56 12.98 -24.93
N THR A 272 -16.86 11.99 -24.08
CA THR A 272 -17.34 10.66 -24.50
C THR A 272 -18.78 10.68 -25.02
N GLN A 273 -19.53 11.74 -24.76
CA GLN A 273 -20.94 11.89 -25.18
C GLN A 273 -21.12 12.79 -26.40
N ILE A 274 -20.04 13.35 -26.96
CA ILE A 274 -20.09 14.27 -28.10
C ILE A 274 -19.70 13.49 -29.36
N ALA A 275 -20.65 13.33 -30.29
CA ALA A 275 -20.33 12.96 -31.66
C ALA A 275 -19.42 14.06 -32.25
N ASP A 276 -18.36 13.67 -32.97
CA ASP A 276 -17.27 14.53 -33.51
C ASP A 276 -17.69 15.78 -34.31
N SER A 277 -18.99 16.06 -34.46
CA SER A 277 -19.55 17.13 -35.30
C SER A 277 -20.04 18.39 -34.55
N GLU A 278 -19.98 18.46 -33.21
CA GLU A 278 -20.45 19.63 -32.43
C GLU A 278 -19.37 20.33 -31.59
N LEU A 279 -18.08 20.10 -31.86
CA LEU A 279 -17.00 20.85 -31.18
C LEU A 279 -16.86 22.26 -31.78
N ASN A 280 -17.61 23.23 -31.27
CA ASN A 280 -17.32 24.64 -31.55
C ASN A 280 -15.97 25.01 -30.90
N THR A 281 -14.96 25.25 -31.75
CA THR A 281 -13.51 25.39 -31.48
C THR A 281 -13.09 26.66 -30.72
N THR A 282 -14.01 27.32 -30.00
CA THR A 282 -13.78 28.61 -29.34
C THR A 282 -13.46 28.51 -27.85
N GLU A 283 -13.72 27.36 -27.21
CA GLU A 283 -13.68 27.24 -25.74
C GLU A 283 -12.55 26.32 -25.23
N PRO A 284 -12.05 26.55 -24.00
CA PRO A 284 -10.92 25.79 -23.47
C PRO A 284 -11.30 24.34 -23.14
N ILE A 285 -10.45 23.40 -23.55
CA ILE A 285 -10.61 21.97 -23.23
C ILE A 285 -9.93 21.73 -21.88
N VAL A 286 -10.70 21.23 -20.90
CA VAL A 286 -10.21 20.94 -19.54
C VAL A 286 -9.95 19.44 -19.43
N LEU A 287 -8.69 19.07 -19.25
CA LEU A 287 -8.24 17.71 -19.03
C LEU A 287 -8.01 17.50 -17.53
N ILE A 288 -8.73 16.59 -16.89
CA ILE A 288 -8.50 16.20 -15.50
C ILE A 288 -7.74 14.87 -15.49
N GLN A 289 -6.59 14.86 -14.81
CA GLN A 289 -5.77 13.67 -14.68
C GLN A 289 -5.31 13.45 -13.24
N SER A 290 -5.25 12.18 -12.82
CA SER A 290 -4.55 11.78 -11.58
C SER A 290 -3.03 11.70 -11.79
N ILE A 291 -2.24 12.19 -10.82
CA ILE A 291 -0.76 12.19 -10.90
C ILE A 291 -0.18 10.78 -11.12
N LYS A 292 -0.86 9.75 -10.63
CA LYS A 292 -0.46 8.34 -10.77
C LYS A 292 -1.58 7.53 -11.42
N ARG A 293 -1.66 7.56 -12.74
CA ARG A 293 -2.57 6.69 -13.51
C ARG A 293 -2.25 5.23 -13.20
N SER A 294 -3.11 4.55 -12.46
CA SER A 294 -3.00 3.12 -12.11
C SER A 294 -1.61 2.70 -11.58
N GLY A 295 -0.85 3.62 -11.00
CA GLY A 295 0.51 3.39 -10.50
C GLY A 295 1.67 3.61 -11.48
N ASP A 296 1.45 4.01 -12.73
CA ASP A 296 2.52 4.34 -13.70
C ASP A 296 3.12 5.73 -13.39
N PRO A 297 4.41 5.83 -13.00
CA PRO A 297 5.07 7.10 -12.71
C PRO A 297 5.27 8.01 -13.94
N MET A 298 5.20 7.44 -15.14
CA MET A 298 5.46 8.16 -16.41
C MET A 298 4.19 8.67 -17.07
N ALA A 299 3.02 8.40 -16.49
CA ALA A 299 1.73 8.79 -17.06
C ALA A 299 1.62 10.30 -17.28
N LEU A 300 2.06 11.11 -16.31
CA LEU A 300 2.05 12.56 -16.43
C LEU A 300 2.94 13.04 -17.58
N GLN A 301 4.14 12.46 -17.73
CA GLN A 301 5.05 12.83 -18.81
C GLN A 301 4.48 12.50 -20.19
N ARG A 302 3.76 11.38 -20.33
CA ARG A 302 3.07 11.03 -21.59
C ARG A 302 1.98 12.04 -21.90
N THR A 303 1.11 12.36 -20.94
CA THR A 303 0.04 13.36 -21.14
C THR A 303 0.60 14.74 -21.50
N LEU A 304 1.66 15.18 -20.83
CA LEU A 304 2.31 16.46 -21.12
C LEU A 304 2.88 16.48 -22.55
N ARG A 305 3.42 15.37 -23.05
CA ARG A 305 3.91 15.25 -24.43
C ARG A 305 2.76 15.17 -25.46
N GLU A 306 1.68 14.49 -25.12
CA GLU A 306 0.53 14.29 -26.03
C GLU A 306 -0.31 15.57 -26.19
N HIS A 307 -0.59 16.27 -25.08
CA HIS A 307 -1.52 17.40 -25.07
C HIS A 307 -0.84 18.77 -25.06
N THR A 308 0.45 18.83 -24.71
CA THR A 308 1.27 20.06 -24.63
C THR A 308 0.53 21.28 -24.05
N PRO A 309 0.01 21.23 -22.80
CA PRO A 309 -0.82 22.29 -22.25
C PRO A 309 -0.02 23.56 -21.90
N SER A 310 -0.64 24.73 -22.07
CA SER A 310 -0.09 26.04 -21.64
C SER A 310 -0.43 26.37 -20.19
N TYR A 311 -1.57 25.89 -19.69
CA TYR A 311 -2.04 26.13 -18.32
C TYR A 311 -2.15 24.82 -17.55
N VAL A 312 -1.56 24.78 -16.36
CA VAL A 312 -1.63 23.62 -15.46
C VAL A 312 -2.15 24.07 -14.10
N VAL A 313 -3.23 23.45 -13.63
CA VAL A 313 -3.80 23.69 -12.29
C VAL A 313 -3.49 22.51 -11.40
N MET A 314 -2.69 22.73 -10.36
CA MET A 314 -2.36 21.72 -9.36
C MET A 314 -3.34 21.79 -8.19
N TYR A 315 -4.26 20.84 -8.11
CA TYR A 315 -5.26 20.76 -7.04
C TYR A 315 -4.69 20.19 -5.73
N GLY A 316 -3.59 19.45 -5.81
CA GLY A 316 -2.90 18.88 -4.66
C GLY A 316 -1.39 19.06 -4.73
N ALA A 317 -0.79 19.36 -3.58
CA ALA A 317 0.63 19.67 -3.48
C ALA A 317 1.53 18.41 -3.61
N ASP A 318 2.39 18.37 -4.63
CA ASP A 318 3.34 17.27 -4.82
C ASP A 318 4.66 17.74 -5.43
N ILE A 319 5.77 17.49 -4.71
CA ILE A 319 7.10 17.95 -5.10
C ILE A 319 7.58 17.28 -6.40
N SER A 320 7.30 15.99 -6.59
CA SER A 320 7.68 15.28 -7.82
C SER A 320 7.03 15.88 -9.06
N THR A 321 5.77 16.27 -8.95
CA THR A 321 5.00 16.85 -10.06
C THR A 321 5.58 18.19 -10.48
N ILE A 322 5.93 19.06 -9.54
CA ILE A 322 6.53 20.38 -9.81
C ILE A 322 7.85 20.21 -10.59
N ARG A 323 8.74 19.32 -10.15
CA ARG A 323 10.01 19.07 -10.85
C ARG A 323 9.83 18.48 -12.25
N GLN A 324 8.81 17.64 -12.45
CA GLN A 324 8.49 17.13 -13.78
C GLN A 324 8.02 18.26 -14.71
N LEU A 325 7.25 19.23 -14.20
CA LEU A 325 6.83 20.41 -14.94
C LEU A 325 8.00 21.34 -15.26
N GLU A 326 8.97 21.51 -14.36
CA GLU A 326 10.22 22.24 -14.63
C GLU A 326 11.02 21.60 -15.77
N VAL A 327 11.18 20.27 -15.76
CA VAL A 327 11.84 19.53 -16.84
C VAL A 327 11.06 19.66 -18.16
N TYR A 328 9.73 19.62 -18.10
CA TYR A 328 8.89 19.82 -19.28
C TYR A 328 9.04 21.22 -19.90
N GLN A 329 9.09 22.27 -19.08
CA GLN A 329 9.36 23.63 -19.54
C GLN A 329 10.74 23.73 -20.22
N ASN A 330 11.76 23.09 -19.65
CA ASN A 330 13.11 23.09 -20.22
C ASN A 330 13.17 22.36 -21.57
N ASN A 331 12.38 21.31 -21.76
CA ASN A 331 12.31 20.59 -23.04
C ASN A 331 11.53 21.38 -24.11
N ASN A 332 10.63 22.27 -23.73
CA ASN A 332 9.78 23.05 -24.63
C ASN A 332 9.89 24.57 -24.34
N PRO A 333 11.00 25.22 -24.73
CA PRO A 333 11.22 26.64 -24.45
C PRO A 333 10.23 27.57 -25.17
N SER A 334 9.51 27.09 -26.20
CA SER A 334 8.52 27.85 -26.96
C SER A 334 7.17 28.02 -26.25
N ILE A 335 6.92 27.28 -25.17
CA ILE A 335 5.66 27.32 -24.42
C ILE A 335 5.89 28.10 -23.13
N SER A 336 5.09 29.13 -22.85
CA SER A 336 5.05 29.79 -21.54
C SER A 336 4.09 29.03 -20.63
N LEU A 337 4.60 28.12 -19.81
CA LEU A 337 3.79 27.34 -18.88
C LEU A 337 3.43 28.16 -17.63
N ASN A 338 2.13 28.36 -17.41
CA ASN A 338 1.58 28.98 -16.21
C ASN A 338 1.01 27.90 -15.28
N ILE A 339 1.57 27.82 -14.08
CA ILE A 339 1.22 26.81 -13.07
C ILE A 339 0.45 27.49 -11.95
N TYR A 340 -0.82 27.13 -11.78
CA TYR A 340 -1.63 27.54 -10.64
C TYR A 340 -1.52 26.50 -9.53
N PHE A 341 -1.02 26.91 -8.36
CA PHE A 341 -0.77 26.03 -7.23
C PHE A 341 -1.78 26.31 -6.11
N VAL A 342 -2.70 25.38 -5.87
CA VAL A 342 -3.79 25.56 -4.89
C VAL A 342 -3.46 24.83 -3.59
N ILE A 343 -3.22 25.59 -2.51
CA ILE A 343 -2.96 25.05 -1.17
C ILE A 343 -3.95 25.63 -0.16
N TYR A 344 -4.37 24.80 0.81
CA TYR A 344 -5.04 25.32 2.00
C TYR A 344 -4.03 25.97 2.95
N GLY A 345 -4.14 27.28 3.15
CA GLY A 345 -3.27 28.02 4.07
C GLY A 345 -3.53 27.63 5.53
N GLY A 346 -2.47 27.46 6.32
CA GLY A 346 -2.52 27.07 7.74
C GLY A 346 -3.03 25.65 7.97
N SER A 347 -2.99 24.80 6.94
CA SER A 347 -3.53 23.43 6.97
C SER A 347 -2.49 22.35 7.21
N VAL A 348 -2.97 21.15 7.50
CA VAL A 348 -2.14 19.94 7.50
C VAL A 348 -1.56 19.64 6.10
N GLU A 349 -2.25 20.02 5.02
CA GLU A 349 -1.75 19.82 3.65
C GLU A 349 -0.49 20.65 3.38
N GLU A 350 -0.52 21.94 3.76
CA GLU A 350 0.63 22.85 3.64
C GLU A 350 1.78 22.37 4.51
N GLN A 351 1.51 22.06 5.79
CA GLN A 351 2.53 21.57 6.70
C GLN A 351 3.15 20.25 6.20
N GLY A 352 2.34 19.34 5.64
CA GLY A 352 2.82 18.10 5.04
C GLY A 352 3.72 18.33 3.82
N TYR A 353 3.41 19.32 2.99
CA TYR A 353 4.24 19.73 1.86
C TYR A 353 5.58 20.34 2.33
N LEU A 354 5.54 21.31 3.24
CA LEU A 354 6.72 21.98 3.79
C LEU A 354 7.64 21.01 4.53
N THR A 355 7.07 20.10 5.33
CA THR A 355 7.84 19.07 6.04
C THR A 355 8.54 18.13 5.08
N SER A 356 7.87 17.75 3.97
CA SER A 356 8.48 16.91 2.94
C SER A 356 9.67 17.61 2.27
N LEU A 357 9.55 18.90 1.98
CA LEU A 357 10.62 19.72 1.40
C LEU A 357 11.80 19.87 2.36
N ARG A 358 11.53 20.15 3.65
CA ARG A 358 12.57 20.23 4.68
C ARG A 358 13.35 18.92 4.84
N ARG A 359 12.65 17.78 4.91
CA ARG A 359 13.29 16.47 5.03
C ARG A 359 14.18 16.14 3.84
N GLU A 360 13.72 16.48 2.63
CA GLU A 360 14.51 16.27 1.43
C GLU A 360 15.78 17.12 1.45
N LYS A 361 15.66 18.40 1.80
CA LYS A 361 16.82 19.29 1.95
C LYS A 361 17.82 18.76 2.98
N GLU A 362 17.34 18.39 4.16
CA GLU A 362 18.18 17.83 5.23
C GLU A 362 18.85 16.53 4.81
N ALA A 363 18.15 15.66 4.07
CA ALA A 363 18.72 14.42 3.54
C ALA A 363 19.87 14.69 2.56
N PHE A 364 19.73 15.66 1.66
CA PHE A 364 20.81 16.05 0.75
C PHE A 364 22.00 16.67 1.48
N GLU A 365 21.75 17.53 2.48
CA GLU A 365 22.82 18.10 3.31
C GLU A 365 23.59 17.01 4.07
N LYS A 366 22.88 16.03 4.65
CA LYS A 366 23.51 14.86 5.29
C LYS A 366 24.38 14.08 4.31
N LEU A 367 23.88 13.78 3.11
CA LEU A 367 24.66 13.07 2.08
C LEU A 367 25.91 13.83 1.66
N ILE A 368 25.82 15.16 1.52
CA ILE A 368 26.98 16.00 1.20
C ILE A 368 28.02 15.95 2.33
N ASN A 369 27.59 16.08 3.59
CA ASN A 369 28.47 16.03 4.76
C ASN A 369 29.11 14.64 4.94
N THR A 370 28.35 13.57 4.72
CA THR A 370 28.89 12.21 4.75
C THR A 370 29.87 11.97 3.61
N LYS A 371 29.56 12.43 2.39
CA LYS A 371 30.48 12.32 1.25
C LYS A 371 31.78 13.11 1.46
N GLN A 372 31.73 14.25 2.12
CA GLN A 372 32.92 15.05 2.45
C GLN A 372 33.83 14.35 3.47
N THR A 373 33.27 13.62 4.43
CA THR A 373 34.02 12.93 5.49
C THR A 373 34.42 11.50 5.11
N MET A 374 33.67 10.86 4.21
CA MET A 374 33.90 9.49 3.78
C MET A 374 35.18 9.39 2.93
N VAL A 375 36.20 8.74 3.48
CA VAL A 375 37.37 8.28 2.72
C VAL A 375 36.93 7.07 1.91
N VAL A 376 36.78 7.23 0.60
CA VAL A 376 36.49 6.12 -0.32
C VAL A 376 37.81 5.40 -0.63
N PRO A 377 37.99 4.13 -0.22
CA PRO A 377 39.17 3.35 -0.61
C PRO A 377 39.16 3.15 -2.13
N THR A 378 40.30 3.32 -2.79
CA THR A 378 40.46 3.21 -4.25
C THR A 378 40.03 1.87 -4.84
N ASP A 379 39.92 0.82 -4.01
CA ASP A 379 39.65 -0.55 -4.45
C ASP A 379 38.15 -0.90 -4.53
N GLN A 380 37.26 0.02 -4.16
CA GLN A 380 35.82 -0.26 -4.04
C GLN A 380 35.06 -0.24 -5.38
N ASP A 381 35.67 0.27 -6.45
CA ASP A 381 34.96 0.55 -7.71
C ASP A 381 34.70 -0.70 -8.58
N GLY A 382 35.03 -1.91 -8.08
CA GLY A 382 34.72 -3.20 -8.72
C GLY A 382 35.29 -3.39 -10.14
N LYS A 383 36.08 -2.42 -10.62
CA LYS A 383 36.71 -2.39 -11.96
C LYS A 383 38.08 -3.05 -12.00
N VAL A 384 38.60 -3.48 -10.86
CA VAL A 384 39.79 -4.35 -10.82
C VAL A 384 39.28 -5.78 -10.93
N GLY A 385 39.20 -6.28 -12.16
CA GLY A 385 38.63 -7.60 -12.49
C GLY A 385 39.41 -8.81 -12.00
N ASP A 386 40.16 -8.72 -10.91
CA ASP A 386 40.94 -9.85 -10.41
C ASP A 386 41.41 -9.67 -8.95
N THR A 387 40.51 -9.78 -7.96
CA THR A 387 40.91 -9.89 -6.54
C THR A 387 39.84 -10.60 -5.70
N LEU A 388 39.58 -11.87 -6.01
CA LEU A 388 39.01 -12.83 -5.03
C LEU A 388 39.87 -14.10 -4.90
N ASN A 389 41.18 -13.97 -5.11
CA ASN A 389 42.18 -15.04 -4.90
C ASN A 389 43.23 -14.64 -3.85
N THR A 390 42.81 -13.98 -2.78
CA THR A 390 43.64 -13.66 -1.60
C THR A 390 42.76 -13.97 -0.39
N SER A 391 42.81 -15.12 0.26
CA SER A 391 43.96 -15.85 0.75
C SER A 391 43.54 -17.30 1.05
N THR A 392 43.79 -18.22 0.14
CA THR A 392 44.19 -19.56 0.57
C THR A 392 45.69 -19.49 0.66
N GLU A 393 46.22 -19.40 1.89
CA GLU A 393 47.61 -19.77 2.12
C GLU A 393 47.81 -21.14 1.47
N LYS A 394 48.53 -21.16 0.35
CA LYS A 394 49.05 -22.39 -0.18
C LYS A 394 50.08 -22.84 0.83
N ASP A 395 49.67 -23.71 1.75
CA ASP A 395 50.60 -24.63 2.38
C ASP A 395 51.46 -25.23 1.26
N GLU A 396 52.73 -24.84 1.23
CA GLU A 396 53.75 -25.46 0.39
C GLU A 396 53.95 -26.91 0.86
N SER A 397 53.04 -27.78 0.43
CA SER A 397 53.22 -29.22 0.53
C SER A 397 54.27 -29.65 -0.50
N SER A 398 55.50 -29.77 0.01
CA SER A 398 56.67 -30.43 -0.56
C SER A 398 56.35 -31.41 -1.71
N SER A 399 56.78 -31.08 -2.93
CA SER A 399 56.63 -31.91 -4.14
C SER A 399 57.55 -33.15 -4.20
N ARG A 400 58.06 -33.62 -3.06
CA ARG A 400 58.96 -34.79 -2.98
C ARG A 400 58.22 -36.04 -2.51
N LYS A 401 57.21 -36.48 -3.27
CA LYS A 401 56.79 -37.88 -3.39
C LYS A 401 55.82 -38.02 -4.57
N GLY A 402 56.24 -38.74 -5.60
CA GLY A 402 55.53 -38.85 -6.86
C GLY A 402 54.24 -39.67 -6.81
N GLY A 403 53.34 -39.37 -7.76
CA GLY A 403 52.44 -40.36 -8.35
C GLY A 403 51.03 -40.50 -7.78
N GLY A 404 50.52 -39.58 -6.97
CA GLY A 404 49.10 -39.56 -6.57
C GLY A 404 48.30 -38.59 -7.42
N GLU A 405 47.18 -39.04 -8.00
CA GLU A 405 46.17 -38.16 -8.62
C GLU A 405 45.82 -37.03 -7.64
N GLU A 406 45.94 -35.76 -8.07
CA GLU A 406 45.41 -34.63 -7.31
C GLU A 406 43.91 -34.85 -7.14
N LYS A 407 43.47 -35.19 -5.92
CA LYS A 407 42.04 -35.11 -5.58
C LYS A 407 41.63 -33.66 -5.79
N SER A 408 40.89 -33.39 -6.86
CA SER A 408 40.25 -32.10 -7.09
C SER A 408 39.57 -31.66 -5.80
N LYS A 409 39.95 -30.50 -5.24
CA LYS A 409 39.28 -29.93 -4.07
C LYS A 409 37.80 -29.80 -4.42
N VAL A 410 36.96 -30.67 -3.87
CA VAL A 410 35.51 -30.61 -4.07
C VAL A 410 35.04 -29.36 -3.34
N ILE A 411 34.55 -28.37 -4.10
CA ILE A 411 33.95 -27.19 -3.53
C ILE A 411 32.63 -27.63 -2.89
N PRO A 412 32.39 -27.35 -1.60
CA PRO A 412 31.17 -27.76 -0.94
C PRO A 412 29.96 -27.05 -1.57
N LYS A 413 28.97 -27.81 -2.04
CA LYS A 413 27.70 -27.33 -2.64
C LYS A 413 26.46 -27.43 -1.74
N VAL A 414 25.73 -26.34 -1.48
CA VAL A 414 24.48 -26.37 -0.70
C VAL A 414 23.30 -25.99 -1.60
N ILE A 415 22.21 -26.75 -1.52
CA ILE A 415 20.97 -26.44 -2.25
C ILE A 415 20.14 -25.52 -1.36
N VAL A 416 19.68 -24.42 -1.94
CA VAL A 416 18.93 -23.37 -1.24
C VAL A 416 17.62 -23.13 -1.97
N ASP A 417 16.53 -23.04 -1.22
CA ASP A 417 15.25 -22.61 -1.77
C ASP A 417 15.34 -21.18 -2.32
N ILE A 418 14.86 -20.96 -3.56
CA ILE A 418 14.78 -19.63 -4.19
C ILE A 418 14.09 -18.60 -3.28
N ARG A 419 13.10 -19.02 -2.48
CA ARG A 419 12.38 -18.15 -1.55
C ARG A 419 13.28 -17.56 -0.46
N GLU A 420 14.37 -18.24 -0.15
CA GLU A 420 15.25 -17.94 0.97
C GLU A 420 16.40 -16.97 0.60
N PHE A 421 16.55 -16.65 -0.69
CA PHE A 421 17.45 -15.58 -1.18
C PHE A 421 17.06 -14.16 -0.72
N ARG A 422 15.90 -14.02 -0.06
CA ARG A 422 15.52 -12.78 0.62
C ARG A 422 16.30 -12.56 1.93
N SER A 423 16.94 -13.60 2.45
CA SER A 423 17.74 -13.56 3.67
C SER A 423 19.22 -13.27 3.39
N GLU A 424 19.96 -12.88 4.42
CA GLU A 424 21.41 -12.62 4.32
C GLU A 424 22.26 -13.90 4.30
N LEU A 425 21.70 -15.04 4.72
CA LEU A 425 22.45 -16.29 4.94
C LEU A 425 23.06 -16.86 3.64
N PRO A 426 22.38 -16.91 2.48
CA PRO A 426 23.00 -17.36 1.23
C PRO A 426 24.23 -16.51 0.84
N GLY A 427 24.16 -15.18 0.99
CA GLY A 427 25.32 -14.32 0.71
C GLY A 427 26.53 -14.64 1.60
N LEU A 428 26.29 -14.97 2.88
CA LEU A 428 27.33 -15.35 3.83
C LEU A 428 27.93 -16.74 3.54
N LEU A 429 27.11 -17.70 3.11
CA LEU A 429 27.57 -19.03 2.70
C LEU A 429 28.52 -18.94 1.50
N HIS A 430 28.14 -18.15 0.48
CA HIS A 430 28.99 -17.92 -0.69
C HIS A 430 30.30 -17.22 -0.32
N LYS A 431 30.25 -16.24 0.58
CA LYS A 431 31.46 -15.56 1.09
C LYS A 431 32.45 -16.52 1.79
N ARG A 432 31.96 -17.62 2.36
CA ARG A 432 32.78 -18.68 2.98
C ARG A 432 33.28 -19.73 1.98
N GLY A 433 33.00 -19.58 0.69
CA GLY A 433 33.46 -20.51 -0.34
C GLY A 433 32.60 -21.77 -0.50
N ILE A 434 31.35 -21.74 -0.01
CA ILE A 434 30.34 -22.76 -0.28
C ILE A 434 29.60 -22.36 -1.56
N ASP A 435 29.60 -23.25 -2.56
CA ASP A 435 28.83 -23.08 -3.78
C ASP A 435 27.34 -23.25 -3.50
N ILE A 436 26.50 -22.42 -4.12
CA ILE A 436 25.07 -22.35 -3.83
C ILE A 436 24.29 -22.69 -5.08
N GLU A 437 23.44 -23.71 -4.98
CA GLU A 437 22.53 -24.08 -6.05
C GLU A 437 21.09 -23.64 -5.71
N PRO A 438 20.54 -22.63 -6.43
CA PRO A 438 19.16 -22.21 -6.23
C PRO A 438 18.19 -23.21 -6.87
N VAL A 439 17.34 -23.85 -6.06
CA VAL A 439 16.30 -24.79 -6.52
C VAL A 439 14.97 -24.48 -5.82
N THR A 440 13.83 -24.63 -6.47
CA THR A 440 12.53 -24.53 -5.79
C THR A 440 12.24 -25.80 -4.99
N LEU A 441 12.34 -25.72 -3.66
CA LEU A 441 12.11 -26.87 -2.78
C LEU A 441 10.67 -26.88 -2.25
N ILE A 442 10.05 -28.05 -2.22
CA ILE A 442 8.72 -28.25 -1.59
C ILE A 442 8.88 -28.45 -0.09
N VAL A 443 9.95 -29.12 0.33
CA VAL A 443 10.22 -29.53 1.71
C VAL A 443 11.58 -29.01 2.17
N GLY A 444 11.57 -28.13 3.18
CA GLY A 444 12.77 -27.52 3.77
C GLY A 444 13.29 -26.31 2.99
N ASP A 445 14.18 -25.56 3.62
CA ASP A 445 14.77 -24.33 3.05
C ASP A 445 16.21 -24.56 2.55
N TYR A 446 16.97 -25.40 3.27
CA TYR A 446 18.35 -25.75 2.91
C TYR A 446 18.55 -27.25 2.94
N ILE A 447 19.23 -27.79 1.93
CA ILE A 447 19.68 -29.18 1.91
C ILE A 447 21.20 -29.17 1.93
N LEU A 448 21.76 -29.59 3.07
CA LEU A 448 23.21 -29.59 3.28
C LEU A 448 23.86 -30.84 2.69
N THR A 449 23.18 -31.98 2.86
CA THR A 449 23.59 -33.29 2.36
C THR A 449 22.32 -34.08 1.99
N PRO A 450 22.42 -35.20 1.24
CA PRO A 450 21.25 -36.02 0.88
C PRO A 450 20.38 -36.48 2.07
N GLU A 451 20.95 -36.52 3.28
CA GLU A 451 20.25 -36.93 4.50
C GLU A 451 19.71 -35.76 5.34
N ILE A 452 20.29 -34.56 5.19
CA ILE A 452 20.08 -33.43 6.10
C ILE A 452 19.30 -32.34 5.39
N CYS A 453 18.09 -32.15 5.89
CA CYS A 453 17.21 -31.05 5.53
C CYS A 453 17.12 -30.09 6.71
N VAL A 454 17.31 -28.80 6.44
CA VAL A 454 17.19 -27.73 7.41
C VAL A 454 16.02 -26.82 7.04
N GLU A 455 15.11 -26.63 7.99
CA GLU A 455 14.14 -25.54 7.97
C GLU A 455 14.70 -24.42 8.86
N ARG A 456 14.86 -23.23 8.29
CA ARG A 456 15.32 -22.04 9.01
C ARG A 456 14.12 -21.26 9.51
N LYS A 457 14.16 -20.88 10.79
CA LYS A 457 13.10 -20.07 11.41
C LYS A 457 13.69 -18.94 12.23
N SER A 458 13.28 -17.71 11.92
CA SER A 458 13.45 -16.58 12.84
C SER A 458 12.56 -16.79 14.09
N ILE A 459 12.86 -16.09 15.19
CA ILE A 459 12.05 -16.17 16.42
C ILE A 459 10.59 -15.74 16.16
N SER A 460 10.39 -14.67 15.38
CA SER A 460 9.05 -14.19 15.01
C SER A 460 8.28 -15.25 14.23
N ASP A 461 8.92 -15.86 13.24
CA ASP A 461 8.29 -16.89 12.42
C ASP A 461 8.06 -18.18 13.20
N LEU A 462 8.90 -18.51 14.18
CA LEU A 462 8.73 -19.66 15.06
C LEU A 462 7.44 -19.50 15.87
N ILE A 463 7.25 -18.35 16.49
CA ILE A 463 6.05 -18.06 17.29
C ILE A 463 4.80 -18.09 16.40
N MET A 464 4.84 -17.44 15.24
CA MET A 464 3.71 -17.41 14.31
C MET A 464 3.38 -18.80 13.74
N SER A 465 4.39 -19.59 13.39
CA SER A 465 4.21 -20.94 12.83
C SER A 465 3.77 -21.97 13.86
N LEU A 466 4.17 -21.83 15.13
CA LEU A 466 3.67 -22.64 16.24
C LEU A 466 2.22 -22.31 16.58
N ASN A 467 1.82 -21.04 16.53
CA ASN A 467 0.44 -20.64 16.82
C ASN A 467 -0.53 -21.01 15.68
N SER A 468 -0.09 -20.95 14.43
CA SER A 468 -0.88 -21.37 13.27
C SER A 468 -0.89 -22.89 13.03
N GLY A 469 -0.02 -23.65 13.69
CA GLY A 469 0.15 -25.09 13.45
C GLY A 469 0.94 -25.42 12.17
N ARG A 470 1.36 -24.42 11.38
CA ARG A 470 2.13 -24.60 10.13
C ARG A 470 3.41 -25.40 10.36
N LEU A 471 4.14 -25.13 11.45
CA LEU A 471 5.43 -25.79 11.73
C LEU A 471 5.28 -27.31 11.91
N TYR A 472 4.14 -27.76 12.45
CA TYR A 472 3.87 -29.18 12.61
C TYR A 472 3.80 -29.89 11.26
N ASN A 473 3.07 -29.34 10.29
CA ASN A 473 2.97 -29.90 8.94
C ASN A 473 4.32 -29.88 8.20
N GLN A 474 5.13 -28.84 8.42
CA GLN A 474 6.50 -28.79 7.89
C GLN A 474 7.36 -29.91 8.48
N ALA A 475 7.30 -30.11 9.81
CA ALA A 475 8.03 -31.19 10.49
C ALA A 475 7.57 -32.60 10.05
N VAL A 476 6.27 -32.81 9.81
CA VAL A 476 5.75 -34.06 9.22
C VAL A 476 6.39 -34.30 7.86
N SER A 477 6.37 -33.29 6.99
CA SER A 477 6.87 -33.40 5.61
C SER A 477 8.38 -33.66 5.59
N MET A 478 9.16 -32.98 6.42
CA MET A 478 10.60 -33.21 6.54
C MET A 478 10.93 -34.60 7.08
N SER A 479 10.21 -35.07 8.11
CA SER A 479 10.47 -36.36 8.77
C SER A 479 10.12 -37.57 7.89
N ARG A 480 9.26 -37.38 6.88
CA ARG A 480 8.91 -38.42 5.89
C ARG A 480 10.01 -38.63 4.86
N HIS A 481 10.61 -37.54 4.36
CA HIS A 481 11.51 -37.58 3.21
C HIS A 481 12.99 -37.61 3.60
N TYR A 482 13.37 -37.05 4.75
CA TYR A 482 14.77 -36.93 5.17
C TYR A 482 15.07 -37.73 6.44
N ALA A 483 16.27 -38.32 6.49
CA ALA A 483 16.71 -39.11 7.64
C ALA A 483 17.01 -38.24 8.87
N LYS A 484 17.58 -37.05 8.66
CA LYS A 484 18.00 -36.11 9.72
C LYS A 484 17.38 -34.73 9.49
N PRO A 485 16.07 -34.56 9.79
CA PRO A 485 15.44 -33.24 9.71
C PRO A 485 15.94 -32.34 10.85
N MET A 486 16.29 -31.11 10.52
CA MET A 486 16.80 -30.11 11.45
C MET A 486 15.94 -28.85 11.39
N LEU A 487 15.51 -28.37 12.56
CA LEU A 487 14.92 -27.04 12.70
C LEU A 487 15.99 -26.11 13.26
N LEU A 488 16.44 -25.18 12.42
CA LEU A 488 17.38 -24.13 12.78
C LEU A 488 16.59 -22.91 13.27
N ILE A 489 16.79 -22.55 14.53
CA ILE A 489 16.21 -21.35 15.14
C ILE A 489 17.32 -20.31 15.28
N GLU A 490 17.16 -19.23 14.50
CA GLU A 490 18.13 -18.13 14.44
C GLU A 490 17.69 -16.95 15.32
N PHE A 491 18.62 -16.46 16.13
CA PHE A 491 18.43 -15.28 16.97
C PHE A 491 19.01 -14.02 16.33
N ASP A 492 18.51 -12.87 16.78
CA ASP A 492 19.04 -11.56 16.42
C ASP A 492 20.31 -11.28 17.25
N GLN A 493 21.38 -10.84 16.58
CA GLN A 493 22.68 -10.52 17.19
C GLN A 493 22.56 -9.44 18.27
N ASN A 494 21.60 -8.53 18.11
CA ASN A 494 21.43 -7.38 18.98
C ASN A 494 20.58 -7.68 20.23
N LYS A 495 20.10 -8.92 20.39
CA LYS A 495 19.17 -9.29 21.47
C LYS A 495 19.73 -10.42 22.32
N SER A 496 19.40 -10.38 23.61
CA SER A 496 19.80 -11.42 24.56
C SER A 496 19.23 -12.79 24.16
N PHE A 497 20.08 -13.81 24.22
CA PHE A 497 19.74 -15.21 23.94
C PHE A 497 18.86 -15.80 25.07
N CYS A 498 17.54 -15.57 25.03
CA CYS A 498 16.60 -16.11 26.02
C CYS A 498 15.25 -16.43 25.40
N LEU A 499 14.80 -17.69 25.37
CA LEU A 499 13.38 -18.00 25.07
C LEU A 499 12.44 -17.63 26.22
N HIS A 500 12.96 -17.53 27.44
CA HIS A 500 12.16 -17.32 28.65
C HIS A 500 12.07 -15.82 29.00
N GLY A 501 10.85 -15.39 29.30
CA GLY A 501 10.58 -14.29 30.23
C GLY A 501 10.53 -12.87 29.69
N ASN A 502 11.34 -12.47 28.70
CA ASN A 502 11.49 -11.04 28.36
C ASN A 502 11.24 -10.66 26.89
N TYR A 503 10.90 -11.62 26.01
CA TYR A 503 10.57 -11.31 24.61
C TYR A 503 9.17 -10.71 24.42
N TYR A 504 8.35 -10.70 25.48
CA TYR A 504 7.05 -10.04 25.47
C TYR A 504 7.11 -8.80 26.34
N VAL A 505 6.83 -7.64 25.73
CA VAL A 505 6.63 -6.38 26.46
C VAL A 505 5.33 -6.44 27.28
N SER A 506 4.38 -7.30 26.89
CA SER A 506 3.11 -7.53 27.57
C SER A 506 3.17 -8.67 28.59
N LYS A 507 2.65 -8.43 29.81
CA LYS A 507 2.46 -9.44 30.86
C LYS A 507 1.43 -10.55 30.52
N ASP A 508 0.70 -10.43 29.40
CA ASP A 508 -0.51 -11.22 29.15
C ASP A 508 -0.26 -12.53 28.40
N MET A 509 0.89 -12.70 27.72
CA MET A 509 1.20 -13.91 26.96
C MET A 509 2.18 -14.78 27.76
N ARG A 510 1.69 -15.90 28.29
CA ARG A 510 2.52 -16.77 29.12
C ARG A 510 3.60 -17.41 28.26
N SER A 511 4.86 -17.06 28.50
CA SER A 511 6.04 -17.69 27.87
C SER A 511 6.09 -19.21 28.03
N SER A 512 5.30 -19.77 28.96
CA SER A 512 5.06 -21.21 29.10
C SER A 512 4.44 -21.85 27.86
N ASP A 513 3.69 -21.11 27.04
CA ASP A 513 2.90 -21.71 25.97
C ASP A 513 3.77 -22.07 24.77
N ILE A 514 4.80 -21.26 24.46
CA ILE A 514 5.72 -21.56 23.35
C ILE A 514 6.66 -22.71 23.73
N THR A 515 7.20 -22.68 24.94
CA THR A 515 8.10 -23.74 25.41
C THR A 515 7.34 -25.06 25.52
N ALA A 516 6.10 -25.06 26.01
CA ALA A 516 5.24 -26.24 26.02
C ALA A 516 4.91 -26.75 24.60
N LYS A 517 4.58 -25.85 23.66
CA LYS A 517 4.33 -26.24 22.25
C LYS A 517 5.57 -26.80 21.58
N LEU A 518 6.75 -26.22 21.83
CA LEU A 518 8.02 -26.72 21.29
C LEU A 518 8.38 -28.09 21.89
N GLN A 519 8.18 -28.26 23.21
CA GLN A 519 8.34 -29.56 23.88
C GLN A 519 7.43 -30.62 23.27
N LEU A 520 6.14 -30.29 23.07
CA LEU A 520 5.17 -31.19 22.43
C LEU A 520 5.61 -31.58 21.02
N LEU A 521 6.14 -30.63 20.25
CA LEU A 521 6.66 -30.89 18.90
C LEU A 521 7.86 -31.84 18.93
N THR A 522 8.82 -31.64 19.85
CA THR A 522 9.96 -32.55 20.00
C THR A 522 9.57 -33.95 20.48
N LEU A 523 8.51 -34.06 21.28
CA LEU A 523 7.99 -35.35 21.73
C LEU A 523 7.37 -36.14 20.57
N HIS A 524 6.66 -35.45 19.67
CA HIS A 524 6.00 -36.07 18.53
C HIS A 524 6.99 -36.48 17.42
N PHE A 525 8.07 -35.71 17.21
CA PHE A 525 9.06 -35.97 16.17
C PHE A 525 10.46 -36.25 16.77
N PRO A 526 10.75 -37.49 17.21
CA PRO A 526 12.03 -37.82 17.86
C PRO A 526 13.25 -37.72 16.93
N LYS A 527 13.04 -37.77 15.61
CA LYS A 527 14.10 -37.59 14.60
C LYS A 527 14.47 -36.12 14.40
N LEU A 528 13.58 -35.18 14.73
CA LEU A 528 13.80 -33.75 14.52
C LEU A 528 14.86 -33.23 15.50
N LYS A 529 15.90 -32.60 14.95
CA LYS A 529 16.96 -31.96 15.74
C LYS A 529 16.72 -30.45 15.80
N LEU A 530 16.70 -29.90 17.00
CA LEU A 530 16.69 -28.45 17.21
C LEU A 530 18.12 -27.94 17.23
N VAL A 531 18.39 -26.93 16.42
CA VAL A 531 19.66 -26.24 16.36
C VAL A 531 19.42 -24.76 16.60
N TRP A 532 20.24 -24.17 17.47
CA TRP A 532 20.13 -22.77 17.85
C TRP A 532 21.36 -22.04 17.33
N SER A 533 21.17 -20.94 16.61
CA SER A 533 22.27 -20.10 16.15
C SER A 533 22.10 -18.66 16.67
N PRO A 534 23.15 -18.08 17.28
CA PRO A 534 23.07 -16.71 17.79
C PRO A 534 23.15 -15.64 16.69
N SER A 535 23.60 -16.02 15.48
CA SER A 535 23.75 -15.11 14.35
C SER A 535 23.73 -15.85 13.01
N PRO A 536 23.36 -15.18 11.90
CA PRO A 536 23.51 -15.71 10.55
C PRO A 536 24.96 -16.12 10.23
N GLN A 537 25.96 -15.39 10.75
CA GLN A 537 27.37 -15.71 10.54
C GLN A 537 27.78 -17.01 11.23
N ALA A 538 27.28 -17.23 12.45
CA ALA A 538 27.48 -18.49 13.18
C ALA A 538 26.75 -19.65 12.50
N THR A 539 25.58 -19.38 11.90
CA THR A 539 24.87 -20.38 11.08
C THR A 539 25.70 -20.82 9.88
N ALA A 540 26.32 -19.88 9.18
CA ALA A 540 27.17 -20.20 8.03
C ALA A 540 28.39 -21.06 8.44
N GLN A 541 29.01 -20.75 9.58
CA GLN A 541 30.05 -21.60 10.18
C GLN A 541 29.52 -22.99 10.54
N LEU A 542 28.33 -23.06 11.14
CA LEU A 542 27.73 -24.33 11.50
C LEU A 542 27.45 -25.21 10.28
N PHE A 543 27.01 -24.62 9.16
CA PHE A 543 26.77 -25.35 7.92
C PHE A 543 28.06 -25.92 7.33
N GLU A 544 29.15 -25.16 7.41
CA GLU A 544 30.50 -25.61 7.04
C GLU A 544 30.92 -26.82 7.89
N GLU A 545 30.79 -26.73 9.22
CA GLU A 545 31.12 -27.82 10.14
C GLU A 545 30.23 -29.06 9.96
N LEU A 546 28.92 -28.87 9.75
CA LEU A 546 27.96 -29.96 9.53
C LEU A 546 28.22 -30.72 8.22
N LYS A 547 28.95 -30.10 7.29
CA LYS A 547 29.23 -30.65 5.98
C LYS A 547 30.56 -31.38 5.89
N GLN A 548 31.48 -31.12 6.81
CA GLN A 548 32.79 -31.78 6.84
C GLN A 548 32.65 -33.31 6.82
N GLY A 549 33.29 -33.94 5.82
CA GLY A 549 33.33 -35.40 5.69
C GLY A 549 32.03 -36.06 5.22
N ARG A 550 31.08 -35.31 4.63
CA ARG A 550 29.81 -35.85 4.11
C ARG A 550 29.71 -35.72 2.58
N THR A 551 28.74 -36.43 1.99
CA THR A 551 28.47 -36.39 0.55
C THR A 551 27.72 -35.12 0.15
N GLU A 552 28.00 -34.67 -1.07
CA GLU A 552 27.35 -33.51 -1.66
C GLU A 552 25.91 -33.84 -2.11
N PRO A 553 24.95 -32.91 -1.94
CA PRO A 553 23.59 -33.08 -2.40
C PRO A 553 23.45 -32.82 -3.91
N ASP A 554 22.43 -33.42 -4.54
CA ASP A 554 22.08 -33.20 -5.95
C ASP A 554 20.75 -32.43 -6.09
N GLY A 555 20.78 -31.34 -6.85
CA GLY A 555 19.66 -30.43 -7.07
C GLY A 555 18.46 -31.08 -7.76
N HIS A 556 18.73 -31.97 -8.73
CA HIS A 556 17.66 -32.65 -9.46
C HIS A 556 16.88 -33.61 -8.56
N ALA A 557 17.58 -34.44 -7.78
CA ALA A 557 16.95 -35.33 -6.81
C ALA A 557 16.14 -34.55 -5.76
N ALA A 558 16.72 -33.47 -5.22
CA ALA A 558 16.05 -32.61 -4.24
C ALA A 558 14.75 -31.98 -4.76
N SER A 559 14.73 -31.57 -6.03
CA SER A 559 13.56 -30.96 -6.65
C SER A 559 12.39 -31.93 -6.82
N GLN A 560 12.66 -33.24 -6.96
CA GLN A 560 11.62 -34.26 -7.20
C GLN A 560 10.94 -34.73 -5.90
N ILE A 561 11.60 -34.56 -4.76
CA ILE A 561 11.11 -34.97 -3.45
C ILE A 561 9.86 -34.14 -3.10
N GLY A 562 8.72 -34.82 -2.94
CA GLY A 562 7.43 -34.20 -2.58
C GLY A 562 6.50 -33.89 -3.75
N LEU A 563 6.89 -34.16 -5.01
CA LEU A 563 5.98 -34.03 -6.17
C LEU A 563 5.03 -35.22 -6.35
N GLU A 564 5.27 -36.36 -5.68
CA GLU A 564 4.59 -37.63 -5.98
C GLU A 564 3.08 -37.65 -5.66
N GLU A 565 2.53 -36.65 -4.95
CA GLU A 565 1.11 -36.68 -4.52
C GLU A 565 0.14 -35.71 -5.26
N ASP A 566 0.58 -34.73 -6.09
CA ASP A 566 -0.35 -33.61 -6.43
C ASP A 566 -0.17 -32.90 -7.81
N VAL A 567 0.74 -33.35 -8.67
CA VAL A 567 1.26 -32.50 -9.77
C VAL A 567 0.46 -32.56 -11.07
N GLY A 568 -0.13 -33.72 -11.39
CA GLY A 568 -0.96 -33.85 -12.59
C GLY A 568 -2.26 -33.05 -12.49
N ASP A 569 -2.80 -32.94 -11.28
CA ASP A 569 -4.07 -32.28 -11.02
C ASP A 569 -3.93 -30.76 -10.82
N LYS A 570 -2.81 -30.25 -10.31
CA LYS A 570 -2.59 -28.81 -10.10
C LYS A 570 -2.26 -28.03 -11.37
N LYS A 571 -1.36 -28.54 -12.22
CA LYS A 571 -0.98 -27.85 -13.48
C LYS A 571 -2.18 -27.63 -14.41
N THR A 572 -3.02 -28.65 -14.55
CA THR A 572 -4.23 -28.58 -15.36
C THR A 572 -5.25 -27.58 -14.79
N MET A 573 -5.25 -27.34 -13.48
CA MET A 573 -6.17 -26.37 -12.85
C MET A 573 -5.69 -24.93 -12.92
N GLU A 574 -4.37 -24.70 -12.82
CA GLU A 574 -3.76 -23.36 -12.92
C GLU A 574 -3.84 -22.78 -14.35
N GLU A 575 -3.81 -23.63 -15.37
CA GLU A 575 -3.92 -23.20 -16.77
C GLU A 575 -5.38 -22.90 -17.19
N THR A 576 -6.36 -23.51 -16.53
CA THR A 576 -7.78 -23.44 -16.94
C THR A 576 -8.57 -22.40 -16.15
N TYR A 577 -8.20 -22.13 -14.90
CA TYR A 577 -8.96 -21.26 -13.99
C TYR A 577 -8.14 -20.08 -13.46
N ASN A 578 -8.81 -18.96 -13.20
CA ASN A 578 -8.18 -17.86 -12.49
C ASN A 578 -7.89 -18.28 -11.04
N VAL A 579 -6.60 -18.31 -10.70
CA VAL A 579 -6.07 -18.69 -9.38
C VAL A 579 -6.77 -17.95 -8.24
N LYS A 580 -7.09 -16.66 -8.41
CA LYS A 580 -7.75 -15.87 -7.35
C LYS A 580 -9.16 -16.35 -7.05
N ILE A 581 -9.91 -16.74 -8.08
CA ILE A 581 -11.29 -17.23 -7.95
C ILE A 581 -11.27 -18.63 -7.32
N GLN A 582 -10.36 -19.49 -7.77
CA GLN A 582 -10.17 -20.82 -7.19
C GLN A 582 -9.84 -20.74 -5.70
N ASP A 583 -8.90 -19.87 -5.32
CA ASP A 583 -8.51 -19.66 -3.92
C ASP A 583 -9.68 -19.15 -3.06
N PHE A 584 -10.56 -18.34 -3.64
CA PHE A 584 -11.75 -17.85 -2.97
C PHE A 584 -12.78 -18.97 -2.76
N VAL A 585 -13.10 -19.71 -3.82
CA VAL A 585 -14.09 -20.81 -3.78
C VAL A 585 -13.62 -21.94 -2.86
N ALA A 586 -12.32 -22.27 -2.85
CA ALA A 586 -11.75 -23.29 -1.97
C ALA A 586 -11.86 -22.94 -0.48
N LYS A 587 -12.02 -21.66 -0.13
CA LYS A 587 -12.24 -21.20 1.25
C LYS A 587 -13.71 -21.12 1.64
N LEU A 588 -14.64 -21.38 0.72
CA LEU A 588 -16.06 -21.40 1.04
C LEU A 588 -16.41 -22.61 1.90
N PRO A 589 -17.28 -22.44 2.91
CA PRO A 589 -17.70 -23.55 3.76
C PRO A 589 -18.42 -24.61 2.93
N GLY A 590 -18.04 -25.88 3.11
CA GLY A 590 -18.61 -27.01 2.37
C GLY A 590 -17.93 -27.31 1.02
N VAL A 591 -16.95 -26.50 0.61
CA VAL A 591 -16.09 -26.81 -0.54
C VAL A 591 -14.90 -27.64 -0.08
N HIS A 592 -14.65 -28.74 -0.77
CA HIS A 592 -13.57 -29.70 -0.57
C HIS A 592 -12.82 -29.90 -1.89
N THR A 593 -11.61 -30.46 -1.82
CA THR A 593 -10.80 -30.75 -3.02
C THR A 593 -11.54 -31.63 -4.03
N THR A 594 -12.47 -32.48 -3.57
CA THR A 594 -13.28 -33.37 -4.40
C THR A 594 -14.39 -32.65 -5.17
N ASN A 595 -15.01 -31.63 -4.59
CA ASN A 595 -16.16 -30.93 -5.19
C ASN A 595 -15.78 -29.61 -5.87
N LEU A 596 -14.60 -29.05 -5.57
CA LEU A 596 -14.11 -27.78 -6.12
C LEU A 596 -14.16 -27.76 -7.66
N ARG A 597 -13.72 -28.84 -8.29
CA ARG A 597 -13.75 -28.98 -9.76
C ARG A 597 -15.16 -28.92 -10.33
N VAL A 598 -16.09 -29.60 -9.67
CA VAL A 598 -17.49 -29.63 -10.10
C VAL A 598 -18.08 -28.23 -10.00
N VAL A 599 -17.85 -27.53 -8.88
CA VAL A 599 -18.34 -26.17 -8.66
C VAL A 599 -17.77 -25.18 -9.68
N LEU A 600 -16.46 -25.24 -9.95
CA LEU A 600 -15.81 -24.38 -10.94
C LEU A 600 -16.26 -24.68 -12.37
N ASN A 601 -16.47 -25.95 -12.72
CA ASN A 601 -16.95 -26.34 -14.06
C ASN A 601 -18.41 -25.89 -14.30
N HIS A 602 -19.24 -25.77 -13.26
CA HIS A 602 -20.65 -25.35 -13.38
C HIS A 602 -20.81 -23.82 -13.47
N GLY A 603 -19.84 -23.04 -12.97
CA GLY A 603 -19.90 -21.58 -12.97
C GLY A 603 -19.02 -20.96 -14.05
N VAL A 604 -19.59 -20.05 -14.86
CA VAL A 604 -18.80 -19.24 -15.82
C VAL A 604 -18.16 -18.02 -15.12
N SER A 605 -18.83 -17.44 -14.12
CA SER A 605 -18.35 -16.32 -13.29
C SER A 605 -18.84 -16.44 -11.85
N LEU A 606 -18.22 -15.69 -10.91
CA LEU A 606 -18.67 -15.64 -9.51
C LEU A 606 -20.12 -15.15 -9.39
N ASP A 607 -20.50 -14.09 -10.12
CA ASP A 607 -21.87 -13.57 -10.12
C ASP A 607 -22.89 -14.60 -10.64
N HIS A 608 -22.48 -15.41 -11.61
CA HIS A 608 -23.30 -16.50 -12.10
C HIS A 608 -23.48 -17.58 -11.03
N LEU A 609 -22.41 -17.90 -10.29
CA LEU A 609 -22.43 -18.88 -9.22
C LEU A 609 -23.38 -18.48 -8.07
N VAL A 610 -23.53 -17.18 -7.80
CA VAL A 610 -24.50 -16.66 -6.81
C VAL A 610 -25.95 -16.83 -7.27
N LYS A 611 -26.20 -16.84 -8.58
CA LYS A 611 -27.55 -16.95 -9.16
C LYS A 611 -28.02 -18.41 -9.34
N LEU A 612 -27.11 -19.38 -9.25
CA LEU A 612 -27.45 -20.79 -9.35
C LEU A 612 -28.21 -21.23 -8.09
N SER A 613 -29.38 -21.85 -8.28
CA SER A 613 -30.03 -22.61 -7.20
C SER A 613 -29.38 -23.97 -7.00
N GLN A 614 -29.56 -24.56 -5.81
CA GLN A 614 -29.02 -25.87 -5.41
C GLN A 614 -29.18 -26.98 -6.46
#